data_AF-A0A8J7GUX0-F1
#
_entry.id   AF-A0A8J7GUX0-F1
#
_cell.length_a   1.000
_cell.length_b   1.000
_cell.length_c   1.000
_cell.angle_alpha   90.00
_cell.angle_beta   90.00
_cell.angle_gamma   90.00
#
_symmetry.space_group_name_H-M   'P 1'
#
loop_
_entity.id
_entity.type
_entity.pdbx_description
1 polymer ?
#
loop_
_entity_poly.entity_id
_entity_poly.type
_entity_poly.pdbx_seq_one_letter_code
_entity_poly.pdbx_strand_id
1 'polypeptide(L)'
;MHCPWCGSRLPQTVEEEWEAAVRARGLDPDAEDDLPAHLDWERAGYRRDSALLAAIGAHLAPQVSRISVRLPRQLADDAVAAWHRDDEGDIGEETPEQAAVRDHAAYLALIGLVITQRGVADGDEVVVDLDVTHVGAALRAAEG
;
A
#
# COMPACT_ATOMS: atom_id res chain seq x y z
N MET A 1 13.27 -3.84 -9.36
CA MET A 1 14.53 -3.18 -8.94
C MET A 1 14.33 -2.45 -7.60
N HIS A 2 15.40 -2.18 -6.83
CA HIS A 2 15.32 -1.33 -5.63
C HIS A 2 15.84 0.07 -5.95
N CYS A 3 15.23 1.10 -5.39
CA CYS A 3 15.75 2.45 -5.49
C CYS A 3 17.10 2.52 -4.77
N PRO A 4 18.20 2.86 -5.46
CA PRO A 4 19.53 2.95 -4.85
C PRO A 4 19.56 3.98 -3.71
N TRP A 5 18.74 5.04 -3.74
CA TRP A 5 18.81 6.10 -2.74
C TRP A 5 18.11 5.79 -1.41
N CYS A 6 17.06 4.98 -1.40
CA CYS A 6 16.32 4.64 -0.17
C CYS A 6 16.20 3.13 0.09
N GLY A 7 16.71 2.29 -0.80
CA GLY A 7 16.61 0.84 -0.72
C GLY A 7 15.20 0.29 -0.90
N SER A 8 14.17 1.12 -1.09
CA SER A 8 12.79 0.68 -1.28
C SER A 8 12.60 0.04 -2.65
N ARG A 9 11.80 -1.03 -2.73
CA ARG A 9 11.41 -1.62 -4.00
C ARG A 9 10.65 -0.58 -4.82
N LEU A 10 11.08 -0.35 -6.06
CA LEU A 10 10.37 0.57 -6.94
C LEU A 10 9.06 -0.08 -7.42
N PRO A 11 7.93 0.65 -7.44
CA PRO A 11 6.73 0.16 -8.10
C PRO A 11 7.03 -0.13 -9.57
N GLN A 12 6.61 -1.30 -10.06
CA GLN A 12 6.85 -1.71 -11.44
C GLN A 12 6.31 -0.71 -12.46
N THR A 13 5.25 0.02 -12.10
CA THR A 13 4.59 1.00 -12.96
C THR A 13 5.45 2.20 -13.33
N VAL A 14 6.53 2.46 -12.59
CA VAL A 14 7.42 3.61 -12.82
C VAL A 14 8.88 3.21 -13.05
N GLU A 15 9.18 1.91 -13.10
CA GLU A 15 10.56 1.38 -13.17
C GLU A 15 11.29 1.88 -14.41
N GLU A 16 10.68 1.77 -15.59
CA GLU A 16 11.28 2.21 -16.86
C GLU A 16 11.51 3.74 -16.92
N GLU A 17 10.52 4.53 -16.48
CA GLU A 17 10.62 5.99 -16.44
C GLU A 17 11.70 6.45 -15.45
N TRP A 18 11.77 5.80 -14.29
CA TRP A 18 12.75 6.08 -13.26
C TRP A 18 14.16 5.79 -13.77
N GLU A 19 14.38 4.61 -14.35
CA GLU A 19 15.68 4.21 -14.91
C GLU A 19 16.17 5.20 -15.97
N ALA A 20 15.29 5.58 -16.90
CA ALA A 20 15.60 6.55 -17.93
C ALA A 20 16.00 7.91 -17.32
N ALA A 21 15.26 8.36 -16.30
CA ALA A 21 15.51 9.63 -15.62
C ALA A 21 16.80 9.62 -14.76
N VAL A 22 17.21 8.46 -14.24
CA VAL A 22 18.46 8.29 -13.49
C VAL A 22 19.65 8.30 -14.44
N ARG A 23 19.60 7.51 -15.52
CA ARG A 23 20.65 7.49 -16.55
C ARG A 23 20.82 8.85 -17.22
N ALA A 24 19.72 9.58 -17.46
CA ALA A 24 19.78 10.95 -17.99
C ALA A 24 20.51 11.94 -17.07
N ARG A 25 20.60 11.65 -15.76
CA ARG A 25 21.38 12.43 -14.79
C ARG A 25 22.84 11.98 -14.67
N GLY A 26 23.27 11.03 -15.50
CA GLY A 26 24.63 10.49 -15.49
C GLY A 26 24.91 9.53 -14.33
N LEU A 27 23.85 8.99 -13.71
CA LEU A 27 23.94 8.03 -12.62
C LEU A 27 23.68 6.62 -13.14
N ASP A 28 24.42 5.64 -12.61
CA ASP A 28 24.21 4.23 -12.91
C ASP A 28 23.21 3.62 -11.89
N PRO A 29 22.00 3.22 -12.31
CA PRO A 29 21.02 2.62 -11.40
C PRO A 29 21.45 1.27 -10.84
N ASP A 30 22.41 0.59 -11.49
CA ASP A 30 22.87 -0.75 -11.12
C ASP A 30 24.18 -0.74 -10.30
N ALA A 31 24.78 0.44 -10.06
CA ALA A 31 26.01 0.56 -9.28
C ALA A 31 25.75 0.44 -7.77
N GLU A 32 26.12 -0.70 -7.18
CA GLU A 32 26.03 -0.95 -5.73
C GLU A 32 27.03 -0.11 -4.90
N ASP A 33 28.15 0.31 -5.51
CA ASP A 33 29.28 0.97 -4.84
C ASP A 33 29.14 2.50 -4.67
N ASP A 34 28.13 3.12 -5.27
CA ASP A 34 27.86 4.58 -5.20
C ASP A 34 26.70 4.94 -4.25
N LEU A 35 26.25 3.98 -3.43
CA LEU A 35 25.31 4.29 -2.37
C LEU A 35 26.02 5.11 -1.29
N PRO A 36 25.57 6.34 -0.96
CA PRO A 36 26.24 7.16 0.03
C PRO A 36 26.31 6.40 1.36
N ALA A 37 27.52 6.21 1.90
CA ALA A 37 27.80 5.48 3.14
C ALA A 37 27.10 6.04 4.41
N HIS A 38 26.27 7.08 4.27
CA HIS A 38 25.43 7.65 5.31
C HIS A 38 23.96 7.56 4.90
N LEU A 39 23.34 6.40 5.12
CA LEU A 39 21.93 6.36 5.49
C LEU A 39 21.79 6.89 6.93
N ASP A 40 22.30 8.11 7.17
CA ASP A 40 21.95 8.90 8.34
C ASP A 40 20.48 9.27 8.14
N TRP A 41 19.60 8.54 8.81
CA TRP A 41 18.18 8.85 9.00
C TRP A 41 17.98 10.29 9.55
N GLU A 42 19.06 10.93 10.00
CA GLU A 42 19.17 12.35 10.34
C GLU A 42 19.32 13.32 9.15
N ARG A 43 19.15 12.88 7.88
CA ARG A 43 18.96 13.86 6.81
C ARG A 43 17.72 14.70 7.11
N ALA A 44 17.94 15.99 7.38
CA ALA A 44 16.88 17.00 7.57
C ALA A 44 15.86 17.06 6.41
N GLY A 45 16.10 16.35 5.30
CA GLY A 45 15.17 16.12 4.20
C GLY A 45 14.02 15.17 4.52
N TYR A 46 14.26 13.96 5.08
CA TYR A 46 13.20 12.93 5.13
C TYR A 46 11.98 13.31 5.96
N ARG A 47 12.16 14.01 7.08
CA ARG A 47 11.03 14.56 7.84
C ARG A 47 10.25 15.61 7.03
N ARG A 48 10.96 16.44 6.26
CA ARG A 48 10.34 17.44 5.37
C ARG A 48 9.61 16.77 4.21
N ASP A 49 10.21 15.76 3.60
CA ASP A 49 9.64 15.01 2.49
C ASP A 49 8.38 14.25 2.96
N SER A 50 8.43 13.63 4.14
CA SER A 50 7.27 13.01 4.80
C SER A 50 6.15 14.02 5.06
N ALA A 51 6.48 15.21 5.59
CA ALA A 51 5.50 16.27 5.81
C ALA A 51 4.89 16.79 4.49
N LEU A 52 5.70 16.91 3.44
CA LEU A 52 5.22 17.30 2.11
C LEU A 52 4.30 16.24 1.52
N LEU A 53 4.66 14.95 1.61
CA LEU A 53 3.82 13.85 1.17
C LEU A 53 2.47 13.85 1.91
N ALA A 54 2.47 14.09 3.22
CA ALA A 54 1.25 14.21 4.00
C ALA A 54 0.38 15.40 3.54
N ALA A 55 0.98 16.55 3.23
CA ALA A 55 0.26 17.71 2.71
C ALA A 55 -0.36 17.45 1.33
N ILE A 56 0.36 16.77 0.44
CA ILE A 56 -0.16 16.31 -0.85
C ILE A 56 -1.34 15.36 -0.62
N GLY A 57 -1.19 14.38 0.28
CA GLY A 57 -2.25 13.43 0.62
C GLY A 57 -3.52 14.12 1.14
N ALA A 58 -3.39 15.10 2.03
CA ALA A 58 -4.52 15.88 2.54
C ALA A 58 -5.24 16.66 1.43
N HIS A 59 -4.49 17.18 0.45
CA HIS A 59 -5.06 17.88 -0.70
C HIS A 59 -5.77 16.93 -1.68
N LEU A 60 -5.25 15.72 -1.87
CA LEU A 60 -5.82 14.70 -2.75
C LEU A 60 -7.02 13.96 -2.15
N ALA A 61 -7.07 13.81 -0.82
CA ALA A 61 -8.10 13.07 -0.10
C ALA A 61 -9.56 13.41 -0.53
N PRO A 62 -9.98 14.66 -0.71
CA PRO A 62 -11.34 14.97 -1.17
C PRO A 62 -11.55 14.76 -2.67
N GLN A 63 -10.49 14.54 -3.46
CA GLN A 63 -10.54 14.42 -4.93
C GLN A 63 -10.58 12.96 -5.39
N VAL A 64 -10.06 12.04 -4.56
CA VAL A 64 -10.02 10.62 -4.89
C VAL A 64 -11.38 9.99 -4.65
N SER A 65 -11.95 9.38 -5.70
CA SER A 65 -13.17 8.59 -5.60
C SER A 65 -12.84 7.11 -5.40
N ARG A 66 -13.88 6.31 -5.17
CA ARG A 66 -13.77 4.85 -5.24
C ARG A 66 -13.43 4.42 -6.66
N ILE A 67 -12.77 3.28 -6.78
CA ILE A 67 -12.51 2.58 -8.03
C ILE A 67 -13.30 1.27 -8.05
N SER A 68 -13.92 0.98 -9.19
CA SER A 68 -14.60 -0.30 -9.42
C SER A 68 -13.55 -1.37 -9.67
N VAL A 69 -13.52 -2.39 -8.81
CA VAL A 69 -12.63 -3.55 -8.96
C VAL A 69 -13.43 -4.84 -9.05
N ARG A 70 -12.78 -5.90 -9.53
CA ARG A 70 -13.34 -7.25 -9.59
C ARG A 70 -12.51 -8.17 -8.70
N LEU A 71 -13.19 -8.93 -7.87
CA LEU A 71 -12.57 -9.94 -7.01
C LEU A 71 -13.16 -11.31 -7.33
N PRO A 72 -12.34 -12.37 -7.36
CA PRO A 72 -12.86 -13.73 -7.32
C PRO A 72 -13.81 -13.89 -6.14
N ARG A 73 -14.95 -14.55 -6.37
CA ARG A 73 -16.01 -14.71 -5.37
C ARG A 73 -15.51 -15.30 -4.06
N GLN A 74 -14.61 -16.28 -4.13
CA GLN A 74 -13.99 -16.88 -2.94
C GLN A 74 -13.28 -15.83 -2.08
N LEU A 75 -12.47 -14.94 -2.69
CA LEU A 75 -11.75 -13.90 -1.94
C LEU A 75 -12.69 -12.84 -1.37
N ALA A 76 -13.78 -12.54 -2.09
CA ALA A 76 -14.82 -11.66 -1.58
C ALA A 76 -15.55 -12.26 -0.36
N ASP A 77 -15.89 -13.54 -0.44
CA ASP A 77 -16.53 -14.29 0.66
C ASP A 77 -15.60 -14.38 1.88
N ASP A 78 -14.29 -14.60 1.67
CA ASP A 78 -13.30 -14.64 2.75
C ASP A 78 -13.12 -13.27 3.43
N ALA A 79 -13.14 -12.17 2.67
CA ALA A 79 -13.11 -10.82 3.23
C ALA A 79 -14.38 -10.51 4.04
N VAL A 80 -15.55 -10.92 3.54
CA VAL A 80 -16.83 -10.81 4.27
C VAL A 80 -16.80 -11.65 5.55
N ALA A 81 -16.23 -12.85 5.51
CA ALA A 81 -16.05 -13.67 6.70
C ALA A 81 -15.15 -13.00 7.74
N ALA A 82 -14.07 -12.32 7.30
CA ALA A 82 -13.20 -11.55 8.19
C ALA A 82 -13.93 -10.37 8.85
N TRP A 83 -14.84 -9.69 8.14
CA TRP A 83 -15.69 -8.64 8.71
C TRP A 83 -16.64 -9.16 9.80
N HIS A 84 -17.18 -10.36 9.61
CA HIS A 84 -18.12 -10.98 10.55
C HIS A 84 -17.44 -11.74 11.69
N ARG A 85 -16.12 -11.77 11.75
CA ARG A 85 -15.39 -12.45 12.81
C ARG A 85 -15.50 -11.66 14.10
N ASP A 86 -15.97 -12.32 15.15
CA ASP A 86 -15.85 -11.82 16.51
C ASP A 86 -14.45 -12.17 17.04
N ASP A 87 -13.55 -11.19 17.06
CA ASP A 87 -12.26 -11.32 17.76
C ASP A 87 -12.39 -10.76 19.18
N GLU A 88 -12.63 -11.67 20.13
CA GLU A 88 -12.60 -11.35 21.55
C GLU A 88 -11.16 -11.47 22.07
N GLY A 89 -10.53 -10.33 22.38
CA GLY A 89 -9.18 -10.30 22.93
C GLY A 89 -8.73 -8.88 23.28
N ASP A 90 -7.90 -8.76 24.30
CA ASP A 90 -7.26 -7.48 24.63
C ASP A 90 -6.06 -7.26 23.70
N ILE A 91 -5.92 -6.04 23.19
CA ILE A 91 -4.77 -5.64 22.39
C ILE A 91 -3.68 -5.26 23.39
N GLY A 92 -2.81 -6.22 23.72
CA GLY A 92 -1.66 -6.03 24.60
C GLY A 92 -0.56 -5.17 23.96
N GLU A 93 0.65 -5.26 24.50
CA GLU A 93 1.83 -4.66 23.86
C GLU A 93 2.13 -5.38 22.54
N GLU A 94 2.24 -4.61 21.45
CA GLU A 94 2.52 -5.12 20.11
C GLU A 94 3.90 -4.65 19.62
N THR A 95 4.62 -5.52 18.90
CA THR A 95 5.76 -5.11 18.07
C THR A 95 5.27 -4.39 16.80
N PRO A 96 6.13 -3.62 16.11
CA PRO A 96 5.77 -3.00 14.83
C PRO A 96 5.27 -4.00 13.78
N GLU A 97 5.83 -5.21 13.74
CA GLU A 97 5.43 -6.28 12.82
C GLU A 97 4.02 -6.80 13.16
N GLN A 98 3.73 -6.97 14.46
CA GLN A 98 2.40 -7.37 14.92
C GLN A 98 1.35 -6.30 14.57
N ALA A 99 1.69 -5.03 14.79
CA ALA A 99 0.83 -3.91 14.42
C ALA A 99 0.55 -3.88 12.91
N ALA A 100 1.57 -4.11 12.07
CA ALA A 100 1.39 -4.17 10.61
C ALA A 100 0.47 -5.31 10.17
N VAL A 101 0.61 -6.50 10.76
CA VAL A 101 -0.28 -7.64 10.49
C VAL A 101 -1.71 -7.36 10.94
N ARG A 102 -1.89 -6.73 12.11
CA ARG A 102 -3.20 -6.32 12.60
C ARG A 102 -3.85 -5.27 11.70
N ASP A 103 -3.07 -4.30 11.20
CA ASP A 103 -3.55 -3.31 10.23
C ASP A 103 -4.01 -3.98 8.92
N HIS A 104 -3.28 -4.98 8.40
CA HIS A 104 -3.74 -5.76 7.24
C HIS A 104 -5.07 -6.47 7.51
N ALA A 105 -5.23 -7.09 8.68
CA ALA A 105 -6.48 -7.73 9.07
C ALA A 105 -7.64 -6.72 9.16
N ALA A 106 -7.39 -5.52 9.68
CA ALA A 106 -8.38 -4.45 9.74
C ALA A 106 -8.81 -3.99 8.32
N TYR A 107 -7.86 -3.78 7.40
CA TYR A 107 -8.18 -3.43 6.02
C TYR A 107 -8.96 -4.54 5.30
N LEU A 108 -8.64 -5.81 5.54
CA LEU A 108 -9.41 -6.94 4.99
C LEU A 108 -10.86 -6.93 5.48
N ALA A 109 -11.08 -6.74 6.78
CA ALA A 109 -12.41 -6.62 7.36
C ALA A 109 -13.19 -5.42 6.81
N LEU A 110 -12.53 -4.27 6.61
CA LEU A 110 -13.16 -3.10 5.98
C LEU A 110 -13.55 -3.34 4.52
N ILE A 111 -12.71 -4.07 3.75
CA ILE A 111 -13.06 -4.52 2.40
C ILE A 111 -14.30 -5.43 2.46
N GLY A 112 -14.33 -6.39 3.40
CA GLY A 112 -15.49 -7.24 3.66
C GLY A 112 -16.77 -6.45 3.92
N LEU A 113 -16.73 -5.46 4.81
CA LEU A 113 -17.86 -4.55 5.07
C LEU A 113 -18.37 -3.87 3.79
N VAL A 114 -17.45 -3.35 2.96
CA VAL A 114 -17.83 -2.66 1.72
C VAL A 114 -18.46 -3.64 0.72
N ILE A 115 -17.95 -4.86 0.61
CA ILE A 115 -18.54 -5.93 -0.20
C ILE A 115 -19.93 -6.27 0.30
N THR A 116 -20.15 -6.45 1.61
CA THR A 116 -21.47 -6.70 2.18
C THR A 116 -22.48 -5.59 1.84
N GLN A 117 -22.03 -4.33 1.83
CA GLN A 117 -22.92 -3.19 1.57
C GLN A 117 -23.20 -2.93 0.09
N ARG A 118 -22.21 -3.19 -0.78
CA ARG A 118 -22.20 -2.67 -2.17
C ARG A 118 -21.70 -3.65 -3.22
N GLY A 119 -21.23 -4.83 -2.84
CA GLY A 119 -20.75 -5.85 -3.77
C GLY A 119 -21.88 -6.38 -4.65
N VAL A 120 -21.60 -6.52 -5.94
CA VAL A 120 -22.54 -7.08 -6.92
C VAL A 120 -21.90 -8.34 -7.49
N ALA A 121 -22.57 -9.49 -7.32
CA ALA A 121 -22.14 -10.74 -7.91
C ALA A 121 -22.24 -10.70 -9.44
N ASP A 122 -21.19 -11.15 -10.11
CA ASP A 122 -21.10 -11.26 -11.56
C ASP A 122 -20.37 -12.57 -11.92
N GLY A 123 -21.15 -13.64 -12.08
CA GLY A 123 -20.62 -14.99 -12.28
C GLY A 123 -19.78 -15.47 -11.08
N ASP A 124 -18.52 -15.79 -11.35
CA ASP A 124 -17.53 -16.23 -10.36
C ASP A 124 -16.76 -15.06 -9.72
N GLU A 125 -17.19 -13.82 -9.98
CA GLU A 125 -16.58 -12.61 -9.44
C GLU A 125 -17.59 -11.75 -8.68
N VAL A 126 -17.07 -10.82 -7.88
CA VAL A 126 -17.80 -9.75 -7.23
C VAL A 126 -17.23 -8.42 -7.69
N VAL A 127 -18.10 -7.56 -8.23
CA VAL A 127 -17.78 -6.18 -8.60
C VAL A 127 -18.09 -5.28 -7.42
N VAL A 128 -17.13 -4.46 -7.01
CA VAL A 128 -17.29 -3.55 -5.87
C VAL A 128 -16.49 -2.26 -6.06
N ASP A 129 -17.09 -1.14 -5.67
CA ASP A 129 -16.41 0.14 -5.60
C ASP A 129 -15.62 0.25 -4.29
N LEU A 130 -14.30 0.12 -4.35
CA LEU A 130 -13.41 0.25 -3.20
C LEU A 130 -12.74 1.63 -3.16
N ASP A 131 -12.55 2.15 -1.95
CA ASP A 131 -11.68 3.32 -1.77
C ASP A 131 -10.24 2.98 -2.18
N VAL A 132 -9.55 3.95 -2.79
CA VAL A 132 -8.16 3.79 -3.23
C VAL A 132 -7.23 3.41 -2.09
N THR A 133 -7.55 3.79 -0.84
CA THR A 133 -6.78 3.40 0.34
C THR A 133 -6.90 1.91 0.65
N HIS A 134 -8.08 1.30 0.50
CA HIS A 134 -8.26 -0.15 0.66
C HIS A 134 -7.50 -0.93 -0.43
N VAL A 135 -7.60 -0.46 -1.68
CA VAL A 135 -6.86 -1.08 -2.79
C VAL A 135 -5.36 -0.95 -2.58
N GLY A 136 -4.87 0.23 -2.21
CA GLY A 136 -3.46 0.45 -1.90
C GLY A 136 -2.96 -0.35 -0.69
N ALA A 137 -3.81 -0.62 0.30
CA ALA A 137 -3.47 -1.50 1.42
C ALA A 137 -3.34 -2.96 0.97
N ALA A 138 -4.28 -3.47 0.17
CA ALA A 138 -4.23 -4.83 -0.36
C ALA A 138 -3.01 -5.06 -1.26
N LEU A 139 -2.66 -4.09 -2.11
CA LEU A 139 -1.47 -4.17 -2.96
C LEU A 139 -0.18 -4.17 -2.14
N ARG A 140 -0.06 -3.29 -1.13
CA ARG A 140 1.11 -3.30 -0.23
C ARG A 140 1.25 -4.61 0.53
N ALA A 141 0.14 -5.19 0.99
CA ALA A 141 0.16 -6.49 1.67
C ALA A 141 0.64 -7.63 0.76
N ALA A 142 0.45 -7.51 -0.57
CA ALA A 142 0.93 -8.50 -1.54
C ALA A 142 2.43 -8.33 -1.88
N GLU A 143 3.00 -7.15 -1.68
CA GLU A 143 4.39 -6.83 -2.05
C GLU A 143 5.44 -7.32 -1.03
N GLY A 144 5.04 -7.46 0.25
CA GLY A 144 5.88 -8.01 1.33
C GLY A 144 6.92 -7.02 1.86
#